data_AF-A0A959G6U4-F1
#
_entry.id   AF-A0A959G6U4-F1
#
_cell.length_a   1.000
_cell.length_b   1.000
_cell.length_c   1.000
_cell.angle_alpha   90.00
_cell.angle_beta   90.00
_cell.angle_gamma   90.00
#
_symmetry.space_group_name_H-M   'P 1'
#
loop_
_entity.id
_entity.type
_entity.pdbx_description
1 polymer ?
#
loop_
_entity_poly.entity_id
_entity_poly.type
_entity_poly.pdbx_seq_one_letter_code
_entity_poly.pdbx_strand_id
1 'polypeptide(L)'
;MDKHQANQLISSAHILLQGAEEEANRSIEDKVSFLICHHARKSTISFLQGFLAANEYEGSSDLSIQELLEVCAKYDPAFLEINVKNMVCAGHRDDGEFCLDDDKANGCLVTAKAVRQHIMHSPVL
;
A
#
# COMPACT_ATOMS: atom_id res chain seq x y z
N MET A 1 -3.13 -18.75 -0.52
CA MET A 1 -2.35 -18.01 -1.54
C MET A 1 -1.01 -18.70 -1.68
N ASP A 2 -0.32 -18.65 -2.83
CA ASP A 2 0.97 -19.33 -3.04
C ASP A 2 2.11 -18.37 -3.44
N LYS A 3 3.35 -18.88 -3.50
CA LYS A 3 4.54 -18.07 -3.86
C LYS A 3 4.48 -17.47 -5.27
N HIS A 4 3.77 -18.10 -6.22
CA HIS A 4 3.60 -17.51 -7.55
C HIS A 4 2.67 -16.30 -7.48
N GLN A 5 1.57 -16.42 -6.75
CA GLN A 5 0.65 -15.33 -6.47
C GLN A 5 1.35 -14.19 -5.70
N ALA A 6 2.23 -14.51 -4.76
CA ALA A 6 3.04 -13.52 -4.03
C ALA A 6 3.87 -12.65 -4.99
N ASN A 7 4.59 -13.27 -5.93
CA ASN A 7 5.40 -12.56 -6.91
C ASN A 7 4.56 -11.68 -7.83
N GLN A 8 3.39 -12.15 -8.25
CA GLN A 8 2.46 -11.35 -9.07
C GLN A 8 1.95 -10.13 -8.31
N LEU A 9 1.56 -10.30 -7.05
CA LEU A 9 1.09 -9.21 -6.18
C LEU A 9 2.18 -8.17 -5.93
N ILE A 10 3.41 -8.61 -5.65
CA ILE A 10 4.56 -7.73 -5.44
C ILE A 10 4.92 -6.98 -6.72
N SER A 11 4.96 -7.66 -7.87
CA SER A 11 5.19 -7.01 -9.16
C SER A 11 4.11 -5.97 -9.48
N SER A 12 2.84 -6.29 -9.26
CA SER A 12 1.72 -5.36 -9.42
C SER A 12 1.86 -4.15 -8.50
N ALA A 13 2.24 -4.39 -7.24
CA ALA A 13 2.45 -3.34 -6.26
C ALA A 13 3.55 -2.35 -6.68
N HIS A 14 4.64 -2.84 -7.27
CA HIS A 14 5.70 -1.99 -7.82
C HIS A 14 5.21 -1.12 -8.98
N ILE A 15 4.46 -1.69 -9.92
CA ILE A 15 3.90 -0.95 -11.06
C ILE A 15 2.96 0.17 -10.57
N LEU A 16 2.10 -0.14 -9.60
CA LEU A 16 1.20 0.84 -9.00
C LEU A 16 1.96 1.97 -8.28
N LEU A 17 2.99 1.62 -7.52
CA LEU A 17 3.80 2.63 -6.83
C LEU A 17 4.53 3.53 -7.83
N GLN A 18 5.09 2.96 -8.89
CA GLN A 18 5.72 3.73 -9.96
C GLN A 18 4.72 4.70 -10.59
N GLY A 19 3.50 4.25 -10.89
CA GLY A 19 2.45 5.13 -11.42
C GLY A 19 2.07 6.27 -10.45
N ALA A 20 2.09 6.03 -9.14
CA ALA A 20 1.89 7.09 -8.15
C ALA A 20 3.06 8.09 -8.11
N GLU A 21 4.30 7.61 -8.24
CA GLU A 21 5.51 8.45 -8.29
C GLU A 21 5.55 9.30 -9.56
N GLU A 22 5.20 8.74 -10.72
CA GLU A 22 5.10 9.45 -11.99
C GLU A 22 4.05 10.58 -11.92
N GLU A 23 2.88 10.29 -11.35
CA GLU A 23 1.83 11.28 -11.15
C GLU A 23 2.25 12.41 -10.19
N ALA A 24 2.94 12.06 -9.10
CA ALA A 24 3.46 13.04 -8.14
C ALA A 24 4.51 13.98 -8.75
N ASN A 25 5.23 13.51 -9.77
CA ASN A 25 6.26 14.26 -10.50
C ASN A 25 5.69 15.15 -11.62
N ARG A 26 4.38 15.10 -11.89
CA ARG A 26 3.74 16.02 -12.84
C ARG A 26 3.78 17.47 -12.34
N SER A 27 3.63 18.39 -13.29
CA SER A 27 3.41 19.82 -13.00
C SER A 27 2.19 19.97 -12.09
N ILE A 28 2.13 21.05 -11.29
CA ILE A 28 0.99 21.30 -10.39
C ILE A 28 -0.33 21.38 -11.16
N GLU A 29 -0.31 21.92 -12.39
CA GLU A 29 -1.49 22.08 -13.24
C GLU A 29 -2.03 20.74 -13.78
N ASP A 30 -1.15 19.77 -14.00
CA ASP A 30 -1.47 18.45 -14.57
C ASP A 30 -1.58 17.34 -13.51
N LYS A 31 -1.25 17.65 -12.25
CA LYS A 31 -1.22 16.68 -11.15
C LYS A 31 -2.62 16.36 -10.67
N VAL A 32 -2.90 15.07 -10.54
CA VAL A 32 -4.15 14.55 -9.99
C VAL A 32 -3.86 13.85 -8.66
N SER A 33 -4.01 14.61 -7.56
CA SER A 33 -3.74 14.15 -6.18
C SER A 33 -4.52 12.89 -5.79
N PHE A 34 -5.72 12.73 -6.35
CA PHE A 34 -6.47 11.48 -6.27
C PHE A 34 -5.68 10.28 -6.81
N LEU A 35 -5.15 10.35 -8.03
CA LEU A 35 -4.47 9.22 -8.68
C LEU A 35 -3.24 8.79 -7.88
N ILE A 36 -2.50 9.75 -7.30
CA ILE A 36 -1.38 9.48 -6.40
C ILE A 36 -1.83 8.60 -5.23
N CYS A 37 -2.82 9.05 -4.46
CA CYS A 37 -3.30 8.30 -3.29
C CYS A 37 -3.94 6.96 -3.66
N HIS A 38 -4.70 6.92 -4.77
CA HIS A 38 -5.35 5.69 -5.23
C HIS A 38 -4.34 4.60 -5.58
N HIS A 39 -3.35 4.95 -6.40
CA HIS A 39 -2.29 4.03 -6.78
C HIS A 39 -1.43 3.63 -5.57
N ALA A 40 -1.09 4.57 -4.69
CA ALA A 40 -0.34 4.29 -3.46
C ALA A 40 -1.09 3.33 -2.51
N ARG A 41 -2.41 3.52 -2.32
CA ARG A 41 -3.25 2.61 -1.52
C ARG A 41 -3.33 1.22 -2.14
N LYS A 42 -3.61 1.12 -3.44
CA LYS A 42 -3.63 -0.18 -4.15
C LYS A 42 -2.28 -0.88 -4.12
N SER A 43 -1.19 -0.13 -4.28
CA SER A 43 0.17 -0.64 -4.14
C SER A 43 0.40 -1.22 -2.74
N THR A 44 0.02 -0.48 -1.70
CA THR A 44 0.13 -0.92 -0.30
C THR A 44 -0.63 -2.21 -0.05
N ILE A 45 -1.90 -2.30 -0.46
CA ILE A 45 -2.70 -3.52 -0.34
C ILE A 45 -2.02 -4.69 -1.05
N SER A 46 -1.58 -4.48 -2.29
CA SER A 46 -0.93 -5.53 -3.09
C SER A 46 0.38 -6.01 -2.47
N PHE A 47 1.17 -5.10 -1.90
CA PHE A 47 2.38 -5.43 -1.15
C PHE A 47 2.09 -6.31 0.07
N LEU A 48 1.12 -5.90 0.91
CA LEU A 48 0.75 -6.64 2.12
C LEU A 48 0.18 -8.03 1.77
N GLN A 49 -0.72 -8.10 0.78
CA GLN A 49 -1.26 -9.36 0.29
C GLN A 49 -0.15 -10.25 -0.29
N GLY A 50 0.81 -9.68 -1.02
CA GLY A 50 1.96 -10.40 -1.54
C GLY A 50 2.83 -11.01 -0.44
N PHE A 51 3.09 -10.25 0.62
CA PHE A 51 3.79 -10.75 1.81
C PHE A 51 3.02 -11.88 2.50
N LEU A 52 1.70 -11.73 2.69
CA LEU A 52 0.86 -12.80 3.26
C LEU A 52 0.84 -14.05 2.38
N ALA A 53 0.82 -13.88 1.06
CA ALA A 53 0.90 -14.97 0.11
C ALA A 53 2.25 -15.71 0.17
N ALA A 54 3.37 -14.99 0.35
CA ALA A 54 4.69 -15.59 0.52
C ALA A 54 4.80 -16.41 1.83
N ASN A 55 4.01 -16.03 2.84
CA ASN A 55 3.87 -16.73 4.12
C ASN A 55 2.72 -17.77 4.13
N GLU A 56 2.17 -18.12 2.96
CA GLU A 56 1.13 -19.15 2.82
C GLU A 56 -0.13 -18.88 3.68
N TYR A 57 -0.47 -17.60 3.89
CA TYR A 57 -1.67 -17.24 4.66
C TYR A 57 -2.95 -17.75 3.99
N GLU A 58 -3.81 -18.39 4.79
CA GLU A 58 -5.05 -19.06 4.35
C GLU A 58 -6.33 -18.27 4.65
N GLY A 59 -6.23 -17.10 5.31
CA GLY A 59 -7.39 -16.27 5.64
C GLY A 59 -7.90 -15.39 4.49
N SER A 60 -8.88 -14.53 4.78
CA SER A 60 -9.40 -13.57 3.80
C SER A 60 -8.32 -12.60 3.35
N SER A 61 -8.27 -12.33 2.04
CA SER A 61 -7.46 -11.26 1.45
C SER A 61 -8.27 -9.96 1.26
N ASP A 62 -9.59 -10.01 1.45
CA ASP A 62 -10.48 -8.85 1.45
C ASP A 62 -10.49 -8.24 2.86
N LEU A 63 -9.43 -7.50 3.15
CA LEU A 63 -9.15 -6.86 4.43
C LEU A 63 -8.76 -5.40 4.17
N SER A 64 -9.13 -4.51 5.08
CA SER A 64 -8.63 -3.14 5.08
C SER A 64 -7.11 -3.12 5.24
N ILE A 65 -6.47 -1.99 4.88
CA ILE A 65 -5.01 -1.82 5.05
C ILE A 65 -4.60 -2.05 6.52
N GLN A 66 -5.41 -1.57 7.46
CA GLN A 66 -5.16 -1.73 8.89
C GLN A 66 -5.21 -3.21 9.30
N GLU A 67 -6.24 -3.94 8.87
CA GLU A 67 -6.35 -5.38 9.14
C GLU A 67 -5.22 -6.17 8.47
N LEU A 68 -4.85 -5.82 7.24
CA LEU A 68 -3.70 -6.45 6.56
C LEU A 68 -2.41 -6.25 7.35
N LEU A 69 -2.13 -5.03 7.85
CA LEU A 69 -0.96 -4.78 8.68
C LEU A 69 -0.98 -5.61 9.97
N GLU A 70 -2.13 -5.72 10.62
CA GLU A 70 -2.29 -6.54 11.83
C GLU A 70 -2.07 -8.04 11.56
N VAL A 71 -2.48 -8.53 10.39
CA VAL A 71 -2.20 -9.91 9.98
C VAL A 71 -0.72 -10.07 9.63
N CYS A 72 -0.10 -9.15 8.89
CA CYS A 72 1.33 -9.17 8.58
C CYS A 72 2.18 -9.13 9.85
N ALA A 73 1.76 -8.37 10.86
CA ALA A 73 2.42 -8.25 12.16
C ALA A 73 2.55 -9.58 12.93
N LYS A 74 1.72 -10.58 12.60
CA LYS A 74 1.83 -11.93 13.18
C LYS A 74 3.07 -12.68 12.69
N TYR A 75 3.61 -12.28 11.53
CA TYR A 75 4.82 -12.86 10.93
C TYR A 75 6.04 -11.96 11.15
N ASP A 76 5.87 -10.64 11.08
CA ASP A 76 6.92 -9.66 11.33
C ASP A 76 6.35 -8.46 12.14
N PRO A 77 6.66 -8.36 13.45
CA PRO A 77 6.11 -7.30 14.31
C PRO A 77 6.40 -5.87 13.85
N ALA A 78 7.41 -5.64 13.00
CA ALA A 78 7.75 -4.31 12.51
C ALA A 78 6.67 -3.71 11.58
N PHE A 79 5.73 -4.52 11.08
CA PHE A 79 4.52 -3.99 10.42
C PHE A 79 3.65 -3.12 11.34
N LEU A 80 3.75 -3.26 12.67
CA LEU A 80 3.03 -2.40 13.62
C LEU A 80 3.60 -0.97 13.70
N GLU A 81 4.82 -0.75 13.22
CA GLU A 81 5.46 0.56 13.19
C GLU A 81 4.99 1.41 12.00
N ILE A 82 4.31 0.80 11.02
CA ILE A 82 3.84 1.48 9.82
C ILE A 82 2.57 2.28 10.13
N ASN A 83 2.70 3.60 10.11
CA ASN A 83 1.57 4.49 10.32
C ASN A 83 0.81 4.75 9.00
N VAL A 84 -0.41 4.21 8.91
CA VAL A 84 -1.31 4.37 7.75
C VAL A 84 -2.35 5.47 7.93
N LYS A 85 -2.30 6.25 9.03
CA LYS A 85 -3.25 7.36 9.26
C LYS A 85 -3.23 8.39 8.12
N ASN A 86 -2.08 8.55 7.47
CA ASN A 86 -1.91 9.45 6.34
C ASN A 86 -2.52 8.92 5.02
N MET A 87 -2.92 7.64 4.97
CA MET A 87 -3.70 7.04 3.88
C MET A 87 -5.21 7.11 4.13
N VAL A 88 -5.62 7.37 5.36
CA VAL A 88 -7.03 7.53 5.74
C VAL A 88 -7.42 8.97 5.46
N CYS A 89 -8.12 9.19 4.35
CA CYS A 89 -8.70 10.49 4.03
C CYS A 89 -9.81 10.78 5.06
N ALA A 90 -9.52 11.62 6.06
CA ALA A 90 -10.51 12.07 7.03
C ALA A 90 -11.67 12.78 6.31
N GLY A 91 -12.80 12.06 6.21
CA GLY A 91 -13.99 12.41 5.44
C GLY A 91 -15.10 11.46 5.83
N HIS A 92 -15.20 10.29 5.20
CA HIS A 92 -16.16 9.27 5.59
C HIS A 92 -15.62 7.85 5.32
N ARG A 93 -16.35 6.84 5.81
CA ARG A 93 -16.01 5.40 5.76
C ARG A 93 -15.66 4.94 4.34
N ASP A 94 -14.81 3.91 4.26
CA ASP A 94 -14.54 3.07 3.06
C ASP A 94 -15.71 3.11 2.08
N ASP A 95 -15.54 3.59 0.85
CA ASP A 95 -15.19 2.74 -0.30
C ASP A 95 -14.95 3.55 -1.60
N GLY A 96 -14.88 4.89 -1.53
CA GLY A 96 -14.83 5.71 -2.75
C GLY A 96 -14.32 7.14 -2.63
N GLU A 97 -13.78 7.55 -1.47
CA GLU A 97 -13.40 8.95 -1.26
C GLU A 97 -11.89 9.18 -1.26
N PHE A 98 -11.49 10.23 -1.97
CA PHE A 98 -10.13 10.51 -2.39
C PHE A 98 -9.57 11.74 -1.69
N CYS A 99 -8.28 11.69 -1.36
CA CYS A 99 -7.57 12.82 -0.83
C CYS A 99 -7.30 13.81 -1.97
N LEU A 100 -8.03 14.94 -1.98
CA LEU A 100 -7.84 16.03 -2.95
C LEU A 100 -6.76 17.03 -2.50
N ASP A 101 -6.27 16.89 -1.27
CA ASP A 101 -5.22 17.75 -0.70
C ASP A 101 -3.83 17.17 -1.01
N ASP A 102 -2.94 17.99 -1.57
CA ASP A 102 -1.59 17.62 -1.98
C ASP A 102 -0.75 17.09 -0.81
N ASP A 103 -0.91 17.66 0.39
CA ASP A 103 -0.20 17.20 1.59
C ASP A 103 -0.61 15.77 1.96
N LYS A 104 -1.89 15.42 1.74
CA LYS A 104 -2.40 14.07 1.97
C LYS A 104 -2.00 13.11 0.85
N ALA A 105 -1.93 13.57 -0.39
CA ALA A 105 -1.41 12.80 -1.53
C ALA A 105 0.04 12.36 -1.31
N ASN A 106 0.88 13.26 -0.81
CA ASN A 106 2.25 12.93 -0.41
C ASN A 106 2.28 11.93 0.76
N GLY A 107 1.38 12.08 1.74
CA GLY A 107 1.20 11.14 2.84
C GLY A 107 0.96 9.69 2.37
N CYS A 108 0.07 9.50 1.39
CA CYS A 108 -0.16 8.19 0.78
C CYS A 108 1.13 7.62 0.15
N LEU A 109 1.86 8.44 -0.61
CA LEU A 109 3.08 7.99 -1.28
C LEU A 109 4.18 7.60 -0.29
N VAL A 110 4.35 8.36 0.79
CA VAL A 110 5.30 8.07 1.87
C VAL A 110 4.97 6.74 2.53
N THR A 111 3.71 6.50 2.89
CA THR A 111 3.30 5.23 3.50
C THR A 111 3.52 4.04 2.57
N ALA A 112 3.19 4.16 1.27
CA ALA A 112 3.41 3.08 0.31
C ALA A 112 4.90 2.75 0.12
N LYS A 113 5.76 3.78 0.13
CA LYS A 113 7.23 3.62 0.09
C LYS A 113 7.75 2.93 1.34
N ALA A 114 7.23 3.26 2.52
CA ALA A 114 7.63 2.63 3.78
C ALA A 114 7.26 1.13 3.79
N VAL A 115 6.05 0.78 3.34
CA VAL A 115 5.61 -0.62 3.21
C VAL A 115 6.51 -1.39 2.23
N ARG A 116 6.79 -0.81 1.04
CA ARG A 116 7.75 -1.41 0.09
C ARG A 116 9.10 -1.63 0.75
N GLN A 117 9.65 -0.62 1.42
CA GLN A 117 10.96 -0.74 2.07
C GLN A 117 10.97 -1.86 3.10
N HIS A 118 9.92 -1.99 3.91
CA HIS A 118 9.85 -3.05 4.90
C HIS A 118 9.86 -4.44 4.26
N ILE A 119 9.03 -4.64 3.23
CA ILE A 119 8.89 -5.92 2.52
C ILE A 119 10.17 -6.30 1.76
N MET A 120 10.83 -5.34 1.10
CA MET A 120 12.05 -5.60 0.33
C MET A 120 13.28 -5.95 1.19
N HIS A 121 13.24 -5.68 2.49
CA HIS A 121 14.27 -6.10 3.45
C HIS A 121 13.83 -7.28 4.30
N SER A 122 12.61 -7.81 4.09
CA SER A 122 12.12 -8.95 4.85
C SER A 122 12.81 -10.23 4.36
N PRO A 123 13.37 -11.07 5.26
CA PRO A 123 14.06 -12.30 4.88
C PRO A 123 13.13 -13.39 4.31
N VAL A 124 11.83 -13.11 4.27
CA VAL A 124 10.78 -14.02 3.80
C VAL A 124 10.62 -14.00 2.27
N LEU A 125 11.15 -12.96 1.61
CA LEU A 125 11.11 -12.77 0.15
C LEU A 125 12.47 -12.93 -0.51
#